data_AF-A0A2V7PBH1-F1
#
_entry.id   AF-A0A2V7PBH1-F1
#
_cell.length_a   1.000
_cell.length_b   1.000
_cell.length_c   1.000
_cell.angle_alpha   90.00
_cell.angle_beta   90.00
_cell.angle_gamma   90.00
#
_symmetry.space_group_name_H-M   'P 1'
#
loop_
_entity.id
_entity.type
_entity.pdbx_description
1 polymer ?
#
loop_
_entity_poly.entity_id
_entity_poly.type
_entity_poly.pdbx_seq_one_letter_code
_entity_poly.pdbx_strand_id
1 'polypeptide(L)'
;MAANARPLIVRWRGGLLFDGVAPERAPLLVDGDARAAASPVELLLLAAATCTASDVVLILQKQRVALRSLEVAVEGTRRDAQPRRYTAIHFRW
;
A
#
# COMPACT_ATOMS: atom_id res chain seq x y z
N MET A 1 23.14 -2.33 -15.97
CA MET A 1 21.66 -2.27 -15.93
C MET A 1 21.13 -3.54 -15.27
N ALA A 2 20.78 -3.44 -13.98
CA ALA A 2 19.84 -4.28 -13.22
C ALA A 2 20.08 -4.02 -11.72
N ALA A 3 19.66 -2.86 -11.21
CA ALA A 3 19.92 -2.45 -9.82
C ALA A 3 18.64 -2.30 -8.95
N ASN A 4 17.47 -2.75 -9.43
CA ASN A 4 16.20 -2.54 -8.71
C ASN A 4 15.27 -3.76 -8.71
N ALA A 5 15.80 -4.98 -8.79
CA ALA A 5 15.00 -6.17 -8.51
C ALA A 5 14.90 -6.33 -6.98
N ARG A 6 13.69 -6.18 -6.43
CA ARG A 6 13.40 -6.45 -5.01
C ARG A 6 12.51 -7.69 -4.92
N PRO A 7 13.07 -8.90 -4.78
CA PRO A 7 12.27 -10.11 -4.73
C PRO A 7 11.41 -10.12 -3.47
N LEU A 8 10.15 -10.50 -3.62
CA LEU A 8 9.21 -10.77 -2.55
C LEU A 8 8.72 -12.21 -2.68
N ILE A 9 8.50 -12.88 -1.55
CA ILE A 9 7.90 -14.21 -1.51
C ILE A 9 6.53 -14.07 -0.86
N VAL A 10 5.50 -14.62 -1.49
CA VAL A 10 4.17 -14.72 -0.90
C VAL A 10 3.93 -16.17 -0.49
N ARG A 11 3.63 -16.40 0.78
CA ARG A 11 3.34 -17.73 1.33
C ARG A 11 1.89 -17.81 1.75
N TRP A 12 1.17 -18.81 1.24
CA TRP A 12 -0.19 -19.07 1.64
C TRP A 12 -0.23 -19.79 3.01
N ARG A 13 -1.15 -19.37 3.88
CA ARG A 13 -1.33 -19.95 5.23
C ARG A 13 -2.59 -20.77 5.41
N GLY A 14 -3.47 -20.81 4.40
CA GLY A 14 -4.83 -21.34 4.51
C GLY A 14 -5.88 -20.23 4.31
N GLY A 15 -7.05 -20.59 3.76
CA GLY A 15 -8.10 -19.62 3.46
C GLY A 15 -7.61 -18.49 2.55
N LEU A 16 -7.95 -17.24 2.89
CA LEU A 16 -7.47 -16.04 2.21
C LEU A 16 -6.32 -15.33 2.96
N LEU A 17 -5.55 -16.08 3.76
CA LEU A 17 -4.42 -15.56 4.53
C LEU A 17 -3.08 -15.84 3.84
N PHE A 18 -2.25 -14.81 3.76
CA PHE A 18 -0.93 -14.86 3.13
C PHE A 18 0.11 -14.10 3.95
N ASP A 19 1.34 -14.62 4.01
CA ASP A 19 2.50 -13.86 4.49
C ASP A 19 3.29 -13.30 3.29
N GLY A 20 3.43 -11.98 3.21
CA GLY A 20 4.35 -11.28 2.32
C GLY A 20 5.72 -11.13 2.97
N VAL A 21 6.73 -11.83 2.43
CA VAL A 21 8.09 -11.85 2.97
C VAL A 21 9.02 -11.03 2.08
N ALA A 22 9.61 -9.99 2.69
CA ALA A 22 10.68 -9.21 2.10
C ALA A 22 12.00 -9.49 2.83
N PRO A 23 13.16 -9.40 2.15
CA PRO A 23 14.47 -9.53 2.80
C PRO A 23 14.60 -8.58 4.00
N GLU A 24 15.09 -9.10 5.13
CA GLU A 24 15.41 -8.34 6.36
C GLU A 24 14.22 -7.58 6.99
N ARG A 25 12.99 -7.93 6.63
CA ARG A 25 11.78 -7.32 7.21
C ARG A 25 10.92 -8.38 7.87
N ALA A 26 10.15 -7.96 8.88
CA ALA A 26 9.10 -8.80 9.44
C ALA A 26 8.08 -9.17 8.33
N PRO A 27 7.55 -10.41 8.32
CA PRO A 27 6.49 -10.78 7.39
C PRO A 27 5.26 -9.88 7.53
N LEU A 28 4.68 -9.48 6.40
CA LEU A 28 3.42 -8.77 6.33
C LEU A 28 2.28 -9.79 6.20
N LEU A 29 1.41 -9.88 7.20
CA LEU A 29 0.17 -10.65 7.07
C LEU A 29 -0.80 -9.88 6.15
N VAL A 30 -1.36 -10.59 5.17
CA VAL A 30 -2.37 -10.10 4.25
C VAL A 30 -3.60 -10.99 4.36
N ASP A 31 -4.77 -10.39 4.60
CA ASP A 31 -6.01 -11.12 4.81
C ASP A 31 -7.09 -10.69 3.82
N GLY A 32 -7.41 -11.56 2.87
CA GLY A 32 -8.45 -11.29 1.87
C GLY A 32 -9.86 -11.08 2.46
N ASP A 33 -10.12 -11.53 3.68
CA ASP A 33 -11.39 -11.29 4.39
C ASP A 33 -11.37 -10.01 5.26
N ALA A 34 -10.22 -9.32 5.34
CA ALA A 34 -10.01 -8.10 6.12
C ALA A 34 -10.38 -8.25 7.62
N ARG A 35 -10.15 -9.43 8.22
CA ARG A 35 -10.50 -9.71 9.63
C ARG A 35 -9.31 -9.59 10.57
N ALA A 36 -8.18 -10.20 10.20
CA ALA A 36 -6.97 -10.27 11.01
C ALA A 36 -5.88 -9.29 10.54
N ALA A 37 -5.94 -8.84 9.29
CA ALA A 37 -5.02 -7.88 8.69
C ALA A 37 -5.70 -7.12 7.55
N ALA A 38 -5.00 -6.12 7.00
CA ALA A 38 -5.47 -5.42 5.82
C ALA A 38 -5.55 -6.38 4.61
N SER A 39 -6.60 -6.20 3.82
CA SER A 39 -6.78 -6.93 2.58
C SER A 39 -5.80 -6.50 1.50
N PRO A 40 -5.54 -7.34 0.48
CA PRO A 40 -4.75 -6.93 -0.68
C PRO A 40 -5.26 -5.63 -1.34
N VAL A 41 -6.57 -5.42 -1.26
CA VAL A 41 -7.29 -4.28 -1.84
C VAL A 41 -7.00 -3.00 -1.04
N GLU A 42 -7.05 -3.05 0.29
CA GLU A 42 -6.70 -1.92 1.16
C GLU A 42 -5.20 -1.61 1.10
N LEU A 43 -4.36 -2.65 1.13
CA LEU A 43 -2.90 -2.51 1.02
C LEU A 43 -2.48 -1.83 -0.28
N LEU A 44 -3.19 -2.08 -1.38
CA LEU A 44 -2.93 -1.40 -2.65
C LEU A 44 -3.24 0.11 -2.57
N LEU A 45 -4.32 0.52 -1.89
CA LEU A 45 -4.61 1.95 -1.68
C LEU A 45 -3.59 2.61 -0.77
N LEU A 46 -3.22 1.94 0.32
CA LEU A 46 -2.20 2.42 1.25
C LEU A 46 -0.85 2.56 0.55
N ALA A 47 -0.45 1.59 -0.28
CA ALA A 47 0.76 1.66 -1.08
C ALA A 47 0.75 2.85 -2.04
N ALA A 48 -0.38 3.09 -2.74
CA ALA A 48 -0.51 4.24 -3.63
C ALA A 48 -0.42 5.57 -2.86
N ALA A 49 -1.15 5.71 -1.76
CA ALA A 49 -1.17 6.92 -0.92
C ALA A 49 0.18 7.23 -0.29
N THR A 50 0.83 6.22 0.29
CA THR A 50 2.12 6.41 0.95
C THR A 50 3.24 6.67 -0.06
N CYS A 51 3.17 6.13 -1.28
CA CYS A 51 4.13 6.43 -2.33
C CYS A 51 4.12 7.93 -2.67
N THR A 52 2.96 8.50 -2.97
CA THR A 52 2.84 9.93 -3.28
C THR A 52 3.05 10.83 -2.06
N ALA A 53 2.59 10.44 -0.87
CA ALA A 53 2.80 11.21 0.36
C ALA A 53 4.29 11.30 0.72
N SER A 54 5.06 10.24 0.44
CA SER A 54 6.52 10.24 0.62
C SER A 54 7.19 11.31 -0.25
N ASP A 55 6.76 11.46 -1.51
CA ASP A 55 7.27 12.53 -2.37
C ASP A 55 6.97 13.92 -1.81
N VAL A 56 5.75 14.16 -1.30
CA VAL A 56 5.37 15.43 -0.67
C VAL A 56 6.26 15.73 0.54
N VAL A 57 6.49 14.76 1.42
CA VAL A 57 7.39 14.89 2.57
C VAL A 57 8.78 15.30 2.11
N LEU A 58 9.35 14.60 1.11
CA LEU A 58 10.69 14.87 0.61
C LEU A 58 10.80 16.26 -0.03
N ILE A 59 9.79 16.70 -0.78
CA ILE A 59 9.73 18.03 -1.39
C ILE A 59 9.72 19.12 -0.31
N LEU A 60 8.85 19.01 0.69
CA LEU A 60 8.74 19.99 1.77
C LEU A 60 10.02 20.06 2.63
N GLN A 61 10.65 18.92 2.89
CA GLN A 61 11.96 18.86 3.54
C GLN A 61 13.03 19.59 2.72
N LYS A 62 13.08 19.35 1.40
CA LYS A 62 14.01 20.06 0.49
C LYS A 62 13.77 21.57 0.48
N GLN A 63 12.51 22.01 0.63
CA GLN A 63 12.14 23.42 0.75
C GLN A 63 12.38 24.01 2.14
N ARG A 64 12.91 23.23 3.11
CA ARG A 64 13.14 23.63 4.50
C ARG A 64 11.86 24.03 5.25
N VAL A 65 10.72 23.47 4.84
CA VAL A 65 9.46 23.61 5.58
C VAL A 65 9.50 22.68 6.80
N ALA A 66 9.21 23.23 7.99
CA ALA A 66 9.11 22.46 9.22
C ALA A 66 7.79 21.67 9.29
N LEU A 67 7.71 20.56 8.53
CA LEU A 67 6.54 19.69 8.50
C LEU A 67 6.25 19.08 9.89
N ARG A 68 5.03 19.27 10.40
CA ARG A 68 4.59 18.74 11.72
C ARG A 68 3.64 17.56 11.60
N SER A 69 2.77 17.58 10.59
CA SER A 69 1.81 16.52 10.31
C SER A 69 1.50 16.50 8.81
N LEU A 70 1.16 15.32 8.31
CA LEU A 70 0.62 15.10 6.98
C LEU A 70 -0.41 13.97 7.10
N GLU A 71 -1.63 14.23 6.66
CA GLU A 71 -2.70 13.24 6.60
C GLU A 71 -3.20 13.16 5.17
N VAL A 72 -3.52 11.95 4.71
CA VAL A 72 -4.10 11.74 3.38
C VAL A 72 -5.26 10.76 3.53
N ALA A 73 -6.47 11.24 3.25
CA ALA A 73 -7.62 10.35 3.12
C ALA A 73 -7.65 9.83 1.67
N VAL A 74 -7.59 8.50 1.51
CA VAL A 74 -7.62 7.82 0.22
C VAL A 74 -8.88 6.99 0.07
N GLU A 75 -9.52 7.08 -1.10
CA GLU A 75 -10.74 6.36 -1.43
C GLU A 75 -10.62 5.68 -2.79
N GLY A 76 -10.89 4.38 -2.85
CA GLY A 76 -10.83 3.61 -4.09
C GLY A 76 -12.22 3.15 -4.57
N THR A 77 -12.61 3.55 -5.77
CA THR A 77 -13.82 3.04 -6.43
C THR A 77 -13.48 1.75 -7.19
N ARG A 78 -14.23 0.68 -6.96
CA ARG A 78 -14.06 -0.62 -7.64
C ARG A 78 -15.27 -0.93 -8.51
N ARG A 79 -15.06 -1.71 -9.58
CA ARG A 79 -16.20 -2.29 -10.33
C ARG A 79 -17.01 -3.23 -9.46
N ASP A 80 -18.32 -3.25 -9.69
CA ASP A 80 -19.23 -4.21 -9.03
C ASP A 80 -19.05 -5.63 -9.57
N ALA A 81 -18.91 -5.77 -10.89
CA ALA A 81 -18.74 -7.06 -11.53
C ALA A 81 -17.29 -7.57 -11.46
N GLN A 82 -17.16 -8.90 -11.32
CA GLN A 82 -15.86 -9.57 -11.32
C GLN A 82 -15.17 -9.44 -12.70
N PRO A 83 -13.83 -9.24 -12.76
CA PRO A 83 -12.91 -8.93 -11.66
C PRO A 83 -13.12 -7.51 -11.10
N ARG A 84 -13.35 -7.42 -9.77
CA ARG A 84 -13.60 -6.16 -9.05
C ARG A 84 -12.31 -5.34 -8.86
N ARG A 85 -11.71 -4.86 -9.95
CA ARG A 85 -10.53 -3.98 -9.91
C ARG A 85 -10.92 -2.54 -9.56
N TYR A 86 -9.95 -1.75 -9.11
CA TYR A 86 -10.11 -0.30 -8.99
C TYR A 86 -10.34 0.35 -10.37
N THR A 87 -11.24 1.31 -10.42
CA THR A 87 -11.51 2.18 -11.58
C THR A 87 -11.13 3.62 -11.32
N ALA A 88 -11.10 4.03 -10.04
CA ALA A 88 -10.63 5.33 -9.61
C ALA A 88 -10.00 5.23 -8.22
N ILE A 89 -9.04 6.09 -7.94
CA ILE A 89 -8.47 6.32 -6.61
C ILE A 89 -8.43 7.84 -6.40
N HIS A 90 -9.05 8.31 -5.34
CA HIS A 90 -9.13 9.72 -4.98
C HIS A 90 -8.34 9.97 -3.70
N PHE A 91 -7.49 11.00 -3.72
CA PHE A 91 -6.69 11.43 -2.58
C PHE A 91 -7.21 12.79 -2.12
N ARG A 92 -7.44 12.93 -0.81
CA ARG A 92 -7.79 14.18 -0.14
C ARG A 92 -6.67 14.50 0.84
N TRP A 93 -6.09 15.68 0.68
CA TRP A 93 -4.93 16.20 1.41
C TRP A 93 -5.34 17.36 2.30
#